data_AF-A0A9D8AN61-F1
#
_entry.id   AF-A0A9D8AN61-F1
#
_cell.length_a   1.000
_cell.length_b   1.000
_cell.length_c   1.000
_cell.angle_alpha   90.00
_cell.angle_beta   90.00
_cell.angle_gamma   90.00
#
_symmetry.space_group_name_H-M   'P 1'
#
loop_
_entity.id
_entity.type
_entity.pdbx_description
1 polymer ?
#
loop_
_entity_poly.entity_id
_entity_poly.type
_entity_poly.pdbx_seq_one_letter_code
_entity_poly.pdbx_strand_id
1 'polypeptide(L)'
;MRYEITTILQKELANMPGVFGELQKGSPNNPSVTKESVHHFFKYVTGNPIKRPAWYFDVTQQGEGLVDVTTHLVDLVQWECFPGEILDYTKDVEMICASHWQTEITKEMFEKVTRHPGFPDYLKDDVDENGVLQVFCNGDMIYKLKGVHAKVSVIWNFQAPEGIGDTHFSVMRGTKCDMVIKQGKEQNYKPELYVDVPKSENKASVKDALKKAIEKLQDKYPGVELKLEGDVWRVIAPAKYHVGHEAHFGQVTEKYLKYLVDGKLPDWEVPNMIAKYYTTTSAVEMARGQ
;
A
#
# COMPACT_ATOMS: atom_id res chain seq x y z
N MET A 1 1.84 -4.27 -6.20
CA MET A 1 2.45 -3.21 -5.37
C MET A 1 3.76 -2.77 -6.00
N ARG A 2 4.95 -3.36 -5.75
CA ARG A 2 6.19 -2.90 -6.43
C ARG A 2 6.16 -2.90 -7.97
N TYR A 3 5.43 -3.85 -8.58
CA TYR A 3 5.30 -3.98 -10.04
C TYR A 3 4.08 -3.28 -10.64
N GLU A 4 3.24 -2.67 -9.81
CA GLU A 4 2.11 -1.91 -10.32
C GLU A 4 2.64 -0.60 -10.93
N ILE A 5 2.16 -0.24 -12.12
CA ILE A 5 2.76 0.83 -12.91
C ILE A 5 2.67 2.21 -12.24
N THR A 6 1.58 2.54 -11.55
CA THR A 6 1.49 3.82 -10.83
C THR A 6 2.47 3.90 -9.66
N THR A 7 2.72 2.79 -8.98
CA THR A 7 3.75 2.65 -7.94
C THR A 7 5.16 2.86 -8.53
N ILE A 8 5.45 2.21 -9.65
CA ILE A 8 6.73 2.36 -10.36
C ILE A 8 6.94 3.82 -10.78
N LEU A 9 5.93 4.46 -11.38
CA LEU A 9 6.01 5.84 -11.83
C LEU A 9 6.07 6.83 -10.66
N GLN A 10 5.37 6.56 -9.55
CA GLN A 10 5.46 7.35 -8.31
C GLN A 10 6.91 7.34 -7.79
N LYS A 11 7.53 6.16 -7.72
CA LYS A 11 8.96 6.01 -7.36
C LYS A 11 9.88 6.73 -8.33
N GLU A 12 9.75 6.51 -9.63
CA GLU A 12 10.66 7.10 -10.62
C GLU A 12 10.60 8.63 -10.58
N LEU A 13 9.39 9.22 -10.52
CA LEU A 13 9.22 10.67 -10.46
C LEU A 13 9.66 11.26 -9.12
N ALA A 14 9.40 10.59 -8.00
CA ALA A 14 9.88 11.01 -6.67
C ALA A 14 11.42 11.04 -6.59
N ASN A 15 12.11 10.21 -7.38
CA ASN A 15 13.57 10.18 -7.48
C ASN A 15 14.15 11.16 -8.52
N MET A 16 13.35 12.11 -9.03
CA MET A 16 13.82 13.17 -9.92
C MET A 16 13.78 14.53 -9.19
N PRO A 17 14.92 15.04 -8.66
CA PRO A 17 14.96 16.29 -7.89
C PRO A 17 14.45 17.52 -8.65
N GLY A 18 14.53 17.49 -9.99
CA GLY A 18 13.94 18.52 -10.85
C GLY A 18 12.42 18.65 -10.68
N VAL A 19 11.74 17.50 -10.53
CA VAL A 19 10.29 17.39 -10.39
C VAL A 19 9.89 17.44 -8.92
N PHE A 20 10.36 16.48 -8.12
CA PHE A 20 9.89 16.25 -6.75
C PHE A 20 10.58 17.15 -5.71
N GLY A 21 11.81 17.60 -6.02
CA GLY A 21 12.69 18.20 -5.03
C GLY A 21 13.24 17.13 -4.10
N GLU A 22 13.10 17.36 -2.79
CA GLU A 22 13.50 16.42 -1.75
C GLU A 22 12.26 15.88 -1.03
N LEU A 23 12.33 14.64 -0.54
CA LEU A 23 11.28 14.08 0.31
C LEU A 23 11.19 14.88 1.62
N GLN A 24 10.03 15.45 1.91
CA GLN A 24 9.83 16.20 3.14
C GLN A 24 9.91 15.26 4.35
N LYS A 25 10.24 15.79 5.54
CA LYS A 25 10.23 14.98 6.77
C LYS A 25 8.82 14.75 7.32
N GLY A 26 7.89 15.66 7.05
CA GLY A 26 6.53 15.63 7.58
C GLY A 26 6.50 15.71 9.11
N SER A 27 5.32 15.44 9.68
CA SER A 27 5.08 15.33 11.12
C SER A 27 4.08 14.21 11.40
N PRO A 28 3.83 13.81 12.66
CA PRO A 28 2.79 12.82 12.96
C PRO A 28 1.40 13.24 12.46
N ASN A 29 1.06 14.53 12.58
CA ASN A 29 -0.24 15.06 12.15
C ASN A 29 -0.32 15.34 10.63
N ASN A 30 0.82 15.45 9.96
CA ASN A 30 0.88 15.58 8.49
C ASN A 30 2.07 14.77 7.96
N PRO A 31 1.93 13.42 7.89
CA PRO A 31 3.01 12.55 7.46
C PRO A 31 3.48 12.91 6.05
N SER A 32 4.77 12.76 5.77
CA SER A 32 5.28 13.01 4.42
C SER A 32 4.84 11.93 3.45
N VAL A 33 4.68 10.70 3.95
CA VAL A 33 4.21 9.56 3.17
C VAL A 33 2.96 9.01 3.84
N THR A 34 1.90 8.80 3.06
CA THR A 34 0.67 8.16 3.56
C THR A 34 0.22 7.12 2.56
N LYS A 35 -0.05 5.90 3.03
CA LYS A 35 -0.62 4.81 2.21
C LYS A 35 -1.80 4.18 2.93
N GLU A 36 -2.97 4.21 2.32
CA GLU A 36 -4.22 3.74 2.92
C GLU A 36 -4.89 2.79 1.94
N SER A 37 -5.33 1.63 2.44
CA SER A 37 -6.01 0.62 1.60
C SER A 37 -7.27 0.12 2.28
N VAL A 38 -8.35 0.01 1.51
CA VAL A 38 -9.60 -0.61 1.94
C VAL A 38 -9.83 -1.86 1.12
N HIS A 39 -9.88 -3.00 1.82
CA HIS A 39 -10.12 -4.32 1.28
C HIS A 39 -11.44 -4.90 1.78
N HIS A 40 -11.87 -5.97 1.11
CA HIS A 40 -13.12 -6.65 1.41
C HIS A 40 -12.92 -8.16 1.51
N PHE A 41 -13.43 -8.77 2.58
CA PHE A 41 -13.41 -10.22 2.78
C PHE A 41 -14.14 -10.93 1.63
N PHE A 42 -15.34 -10.48 1.30
CA PHE A 42 -16.17 -11.04 0.26
C PHE A 42 -16.12 -10.20 -1.02
N LYS A 43 -15.80 -10.85 -2.14
CA LYS A 43 -15.86 -10.28 -3.49
C LYS A 43 -16.10 -11.39 -4.51
N TYR A 44 -16.53 -11.00 -5.71
CA TYR A 44 -16.59 -11.90 -6.85
C TYR A 44 -15.26 -11.87 -7.60
N VAL A 45 -14.68 -13.04 -7.84
CA VAL A 45 -13.47 -13.23 -8.64
C VAL A 45 -13.86 -14.08 -9.84
N THR A 46 -13.72 -13.54 -11.05
CA THR A 46 -14.12 -14.23 -12.30
C THR A 46 -15.57 -14.75 -12.28
N GLY A 47 -16.49 -13.98 -11.72
CA GLY A 47 -17.91 -14.34 -11.58
C GLY A 47 -18.24 -15.29 -10.42
N ASN A 48 -17.24 -15.82 -9.71
CA ASN A 48 -17.45 -16.72 -8.59
C ASN A 48 -17.25 -16.00 -7.25
N PRO A 49 -18.08 -16.28 -6.22
CA PRO A 49 -17.83 -15.76 -4.88
C PRO A 49 -16.51 -16.32 -4.36
N ILE A 50 -15.63 -15.44 -3.89
CA ILE A 50 -14.37 -15.84 -3.26
C ILE A 50 -14.66 -16.74 -2.06
N LYS A 51 -13.88 -17.82 -1.92
CA LYS A 51 -13.90 -18.68 -0.74
C LYS A 51 -12.66 -18.40 0.10
N ARG A 52 -12.85 -18.19 1.39
CA ARG A 52 -11.76 -18.08 2.37
C ARG A 52 -11.79 -19.26 3.34
N PRO A 53 -10.63 -19.72 3.82
CA PRO A 53 -10.63 -20.68 4.91
C PRO A 53 -11.15 -20.03 6.20
N ALA A 54 -11.78 -20.82 7.07
CA ALA A 54 -12.33 -20.31 8.32
C ALA A 54 -11.26 -19.69 9.24
N TRP A 55 -10.04 -20.24 9.24
CA TRP A 55 -8.91 -19.70 10.00
C TRP A 55 -8.44 -18.32 9.52
N TYR A 56 -8.87 -17.85 8.34
CA TYR A 56 -8.56 -16.49 7.88
C TYR A 56 -9.16 -15.41 8.79
N PHE A 57 -10.18 -15.77 9.58
CA PHE A 57 -10.83 -14.89 10.55
C PHE A 57 -10.24 -15.04 11.97
N ASP A 58 -9.26 -15.93 12.15
CA ASP A 58 -8.51 -16.10 13.39
C ASP A 58 -7.19 -15.34 13.27
N VAL A 59 -7.04 -14.24 14.01
CA VAL A 59 -5.82 -13.40 13.96
C VAL A 59 -4.60 -14.08 14.57
N THR A 60 -4.76 -15.18 15.31
CA THR A 60 -3.63 -16.00 15.79
C THR A 60 -3.06 -16.91 14.70
N GLN A 61 -3.81 -17.14 13.62
CA GLN A 61 -3.39 -17.94 12.47
C GLN A 61 -3.08 -17.08 11.24
N GLN A 62 -3.98 -16.16 10.87
CA GLN A 62 -3.79 -15.24 9.74
C GLN A 62 -2.83 -14.09 10.07
N GLY A 63 -2.79 -13.67 11.35
CA GLY A 63 -2.22 -12.39 11.77
C GLY A 63 -3.26 -11.27 11.78
N GLU A 64 -3.03 -10.27 12.62
CA GLU A 64 -3.83 -9.04 12.62
C GLU A 64 -3.62 -8.23 11.33
N GLY A 65 -4.55 -7.31 11.05
CA GLY A 65 -4.47 -6.42 9.88
C GLY A 65 -3.14 -5.66 9.79
N LEU A 66 -2.61 -5.22 10.94
CA LEU A 66 -1.34 -4.49 11.04
C LEU A 66 -0.09 -5.29 10.69
N VAL A 67 -0.16 -6.62 10.59
CA VAL A 67 0.96 -7.49 10.18
C VAL A 67 0.72 -8.24 8.86
N ASP A 68 -0.47 -8.11 8.28
CA ASP A 68 -0.84 -8.71 7.00
C ASP A 68 -0.57 -7.73 5.84
N VAL A 69 -1.61 -7.07 5.33
CA VAL A 69 -1.55 -6.21 4.13
C VAL A 69 -0.59 -5.03 4.30
N THR A 70 -0.48 -4.49 5.50
CA THR A 70 0.46 -3.40 5.83
C THR A 70 1.91 -3.77 5.52
N THR A 71 2.26 -5.07 5.51
CA THR A 71 3.57 -5.56 5.04
C THR A 71 3.89 -4.97 3.68
N HIS A 72 2.92 -4.95 2.76
CA HIS A 72 3.13 -4.35 1.45
C HIS A 72 3.19 -2.82 1.47
N LEU A 73 2.43 -2.16 2.34
CA LEU A 73 2.44 -0.70 2.42
C LEU A 73 3.77 -0.19 2.99
N VAL A 74 4.27 -0.83 4.05
CA VAL A 74 5.60 -0.55 4.63
C VAL A 74 6.70 -0.83 3.60
N ASP A 75 6.60 -1.95 2.88
CA ASP A 75 7.51 -2.28 1.79
C ASP A 75 7.56 -1.19 0.71
N LEU A 76 6.41 -0.66 0.31
CA LEU A 76 6.34 0.43 -0.67
C LEU A 76 6.94 1.73 -0.14
N VAL A 77 6.70 2.08 1.13
CA VAL A 77 7.36 3.26 1.74
C VAL A 77 8.87 3.12 1.64
N GLN A 78 9.43 1.96 2.01
CA GLN A 78 10.87 1.70 1.93
C GLN A 78 11.37 1.76 0.48
N TRP A 79 10.71 1.04 -0.43
CA TRP A 79 11.16 0.84 -1.81
C TRP A 79 11.04 2.09 -2.68
N GLU A 80 10.02 2.91 -2.46
CA GLU A 80 9.80 4.15 -3.22
C GLU A 80 10.66 5.30 -2.69
N CYS A 81 10.76 5.44 -1.35
CA CYS A 81 11.42 6.58 -0.71
C CYS A 81 12.94 6.40 -0.58
N PHE A 82 13.42 5.17 -0.42
CA PHE A 82 14.83 4.85 -0.15
C PHE A 82 15.33 3.74 -1.09
N PRO A 83 15.25 3.93 -2.42
CA PRO A 83 15.44 2.85 -3.37
C PRO A 83 16.86 2.31 -3.38
N GLY A 84 17.01 1.03 -3.06
CA GLY A 84 18.31 0.35 -3.02
C GLY A 84 19.16 0.68 -1.78
N GLU A 85 18.63 1.49 -0.87
CA GLU A 85 19.29 1.74 0.42
C GLU A 85 19.07 0.57 1.37
N ILE A 86 20.12 0.24 2.14
CA ILE A 86 20.05 -0.71 3.25
C ILE A 86 19.46 0.01 4.47
N LEU A 87 18.43 -0.57 5.08
CA LEU A 87 17.78 -0.06 6.28
C LEU A 87 18.23 -0.83 7.51
N ASP A 88 18.70 -0.11 8.53
CA ASP A 88 18.98 -0.65 9.85
C ASP A 88 17.77 -0.41 10.75
N TYR A 89 16.95 -1.43 10.95
CA TYR A 89 15.71 -1.32 11.72
C TYR A 89 15.90 -0.81 13.15
N THR A 90 17.10 -0.96 13.73
CA THR A 90 17.40 -0.50 15.09
C THR A 90 17.67 1.00 15.17
N LYS A 91 17.99 1.63 14.04
CA LYS A 91 18.36 3.06 13.95
C LYS A 91 17.39 3.87 13.11
N ASP A 92 16.89 3.27 12.03
CA ASP A 92 16.14 3.97 11.00
C ASP A 92 14.64 3.95 11.26
N VAL A 93 14.13 3.02 12.06
CA VAL A 93 12.69 2.87 12.36
C VAL A 93 12.37 3.33 13.78
N GLU A 94 11.47 4.31 13.89
CA GLU A 94 10.93 4.79 15.17
C GLU A 94 9.40 4.72 15.11
N MET A 95 8.77 3.80 15.85
CA MET A 95 7.31 3.73 15.93
C MET A 95 6.77 4.89 16.77
N ILE A 96 5.81 5.66 16.24
CA ILE A 96 5.25 6.84 16.91
C ILE A 96 3.91 6.49 17.58
N CYS A 97 2.99 5.91 16.82
CA CYS A 97 1.72 5.41 17.32
C CYS A 97 1.18 4.32 16.41
N ALA A 98 0.38 3.42 16.97
CA ALA A 98 -0.32 2.39 16.22
C ALA A 98 -1.68 2.13 16.87
N SER A 99 -2.68 1.84 16.05
CA SER A 99 -4.03 1.51 16.49
C SER A 99 -4.51 0.28 15.73
N HIS A 100 -5.31 -0.55 16.40
CA HIS A 100 -5.98 -1.69 15.79
C HIS A 100 -7.45 -1.71 16.19
N TRP A 101 -8.30 -2.30 15.35
CA TRP A 101 -9.73 -2.42 15.66
C TRP A 101 -10.39 -3.52 14.83
N GLN A 102 -11.58 -3.91 15.27
CA GLN A 102 -12.29 -5.05 14.72
C GLN A 102 -13.19 -4.68 13.54
N THR A 103 -13.42 -5.67 12.68
CA THR A 103 -14.58 -5.72 11.81
C THR A 103 -15.54 -6.77 12.34
N GLU A 104 -16.80 -6.37 12.52
CA GLU A 104 -17.88 -7.25 12.93
C GLU A 104 -18.27 -8.20 11.79
N ILE A 105 -18.27 -9.50 12.07
CA ILE A 105 -18.63 -10.55 11.12
C ILE A 105 -19.80 -11.37 11.69
N THR A 106 -20.98 -11.21 11.10
CA THR A 106 -22.14 -12.02 11.47
C THR A 106 -21.97 -13.47 11.01
N LYS A 107 -22.76 -14.38 11.59
CA LYS A 107 -22.78 -15.78 11.18
C LYS A 107 -23.08 -15.95 9.69
N GLU A 108 -24.02 -15.19 9.14
CA GLU A 108 -24.40 -15.22 7.73
C GLU A 108 -23.26 -14.73 6.83
N MET A 109 -22.55 -13.67 7.24
CA MET A 109 -21.36 -13.18 6.55
C MET A 109 -20.25 -14.23 6.52
N PHE A 110 -20.00 -14.86 7.67
CA PHE A 110 -19.00 -15.92 7.81
C PHE A 110 -19.33 -17.14 6.95
N GLU A 111 -20.57 -17.63 7.00
CA GLU A 111 -21.02 -18.76 6.18
C GLU A 111 -20.92 -18.43 4.69
N LYS A 112 -21.29 -17.22 4.28
CA LYS A 112 -21.23 -16.76 2.89
C LYS A 112 -19.81 -16.84 2.30
N VAL A 113 -18.79 -16.46 3.06
CA VAL A 113 -17.40 -16.40 2.57
C VAL A 113 -16.59 -17.66 2.84
N THR A 114 -16.91 -18.41 3.90
CA THR A 114 -16.17 -19.64 4.27
C THR A 114 -16.84 -20.92 3.81
N ARG A 115 -18.17 -20.89 3.63
CA ARG A 115 -19.05 -22.06 3.46
C ARG A 115 -19.09 -22.98 4.68
N HIS A 116 -18.75 -22.46 5.86
CA HIS A 116 -18.82 -23.17 7.13
C HIS A 116 -20.12 -22.75 7.87
N PRO A 117 -20.92 -23.68 8.42
CA PRO A 117 -22.27 -23.40 8.94
C PRO A 117 -22.34 -22.57 10.24
N GLY A 118 -21.20 -22.08 10.73
CA GLY A 118 -21.06 -21.36 11.99
C GLY A 118 -19.60 -21.19 12.37
N PHE A 119 -19.31 -20.52 13.48
CA PHE A 119 -17.93 -20.32 13.93
C PHE A 119 -17.33 -21.64 14.46
N PRO A 120 -16.16 -22.09 13.96
CA PRO A 120 -15.41 -23.19 14.56
C PRO A 120 -15.04 -22.91 16.02
N ASP A 121 -14.73 -23.98 16.78
CA ASP A 121 -14.44 -23.87 18.21
C ASP A 121 -13.32 -22.88 18.55
N TYR A 122 -12.27 -22.80 17.72
CA TYR A 122 -11.14 -21.91 17.94
C TYR A 122 -11.45 -20.41 17.72
N LEU A 123 -12.62 -20.06 17.19
CA LEU A 123 -13.08 -18.66 17.06
C LEU A 123 -14.03 -18.24 18.17
N LYS A 124 -14.44 -19.15 19.06
CA LYS A 124 -15.51 -18.86 20.05
C LYS A 124 -15.14 -17.75 21.01
N ASP A 125 -13.86 -17.62 21.36
CA ASP A 125 -13.39 -16.59 22.29
C ASP A 125 -13.43 -15.18 21.66
N ASP A 126 -13.47 -15.09 20.33
CA ASP A 126 -13.58 -13.84 19.58
C ASP A 126 -15.03 -13.47 19.23
N VAL A 127 -16.01 -14.29 19.63
CA VAL A 127 -17.45 -14.03 19.42
C VAL A 127 -18.02 -13.33 20.63
N ASP A 128 -18.67 -12.19 20.41
CA ASP A 128 -19.28 -11.41 21.48
C ASP A 128 -20.61 -11.99 22.00
N GLU A 129 -21.18 -11.35 23.02
CA GLU A 129 -22.46 -11.74 23.63
C GLU A 129 -23.66 -11.73 22.69
N ASN A 130 -23.57 -11.02 21.55
CA ASN A 130 -24.59 -10.95 20.52
C ASN A 130 -24.40 -12.01 19.42
N GLY A 131 -23.36 -12.86 19.53
CA GLY A 131 -23.04 -13.88 18.54
C GLY A 131 -22.35 -13.33 17.30
N VAL A 132 -21.69 -12.18 17.39
CA VAL A 132 -20.93 -11.55 16.29
C VAL A 132 -19.44 -11.76 16.50
N LEU A 133 -18.75 -12.22 15.46
CA LEU A 133 -17.31 -12.42 15.50
C LEU A 133 -16.56 -11.09 15.32
N GLN A 134 -15.63 -10.80 16.23
CA GLN A 134 -14.90 -9.54 16.31
C GLN A 134 -13.46 -9.73 15.78
N VAL A 135 -13.22 -9.45 14.50
CA VAL A 135 -11.93 -9.76 13.86
C VAL A 135 -11.02 -8.53 13.81
N PHE A 136 -9.86 -8.56 14.49
CA PHE A 136 -8.82 -7.51 14.46
C PHE A 136 -8.06 -7.45 13.11
N CYS A 137 -8.79 -7.24 12.02
CA CYS A 137 -8.26 -7.15 10.66
C CYS A 137 -7.96 -5.72 10.19
N ASN A 138 -8.15 -4.71 11.05
CA ASN A 138 -7.90 -3.31 10.70
C ASN A 138 -6.80 -2.72 11.57
N GLY A 139 -6.14 -1.71 11.04
CA GLY A 139 -5.26 -0.89 11.85
C GLY A 139 -4.56 0.21 11.07
N ASP A 140 -3.96 1.12 11.82
CA ASP A 140 -3.04 2.12 11.31
C ASP A 140 -1.80 2.26 12.17
N MET A 141 -0.75 2.81 11.56
CA MET A 141 0.47 3.18 12.27
C MET A 141 1.08 4.43 11.67
N ILE A 142 1.68 5.23 12.53
CA ILE A 142 2.57 6.32 12.19
C ILE A 142 3.94 5.96 12.74
N TYR A 143 4.96 6.01 11.89
CA TYR A 143 6.34 5.75 12.27
C TYR A 143 7.27 6.72 11.51
N LYS A 144 8.50 6.87 11.98
CA LYS A 144 9.56 7.48 11.19
C LYS A 144 10.41 6.41 10.54
N LEU A 145 10.75 6.63 9.28
CA LEU A 145 11.79 5.89 8.56
C LEU A 145 12.87 6.89 8.13
N LYS A 146 14.10 6.77 8.66
CA LYS A 146 15.20 7.71 8.41
C LYS A 146 14.79 9.18 8.66
N GLY A 147 14.01 9.38 9.73
CA GLY A 147 13.44 10.66 10.14
C GLY A 147 12.24 11.16 9.33
N VAL A 148 11.77 10.42 8.32
CA VAL A 148 10.57 10.77 7.53
C VAL A 148 9.34 10.13 8.15
N HIS A 149 8.32 10.93 8.48
CA HIS A 149 7.04 10.43 8.99
C HIS A 149 6.24 9.75 7.88
N ALA A 150 5.93 8.48 8.10
CA ALA A 150 5.08 7.66 7.25
C ALA A 150 3.84 7.22 8.03
N LYS A 151 2.68 7.24 7.37
CA LYS A 151 1.44 6.62 7.83
C LYS A 151 1.10 5.47 6.90
N VAL A 152 0.78 4.32 7.47
CA VAL A 152 0.13 3.24 6.73
C VAL A 152 -1.15 2.83 7.43
N SER A 153 -2.19 2.50 6.67
CA SER A 153 -3.48 2.06 7.20
C SER A 153 -4.11 1.00 6.32
N VAL A 154 -4.75 0.02 6.95
CA VAL A 154 -5.56 -0.99 6.30
C VAL A 154 -6.92 -1.10 6.96
N ILE A 155 -7.96 -1.18 6.13
CA ILE A 155 -9.31 -1.53 6.53
C ILE A 155 -9.75 -2.78 5.76
N TRP A 156 -10.40 -3.70 6.45
CA TRP A 156 -11.05 -4.89 5.91
C TRP A 156 -12.53 -4.85 6.25
N ASN A 157 -13.34 -4.34 5.33
CA ASN A 157 -14.79 -4.45 5.43
C ASN A 157 -15.25 -5.85 5.00
N PHE A 158 -16.50 -6.23 5.30
CA PHE A 158 -17.01 -7.50 4.81
C PHE A 158 -17.17 -7.51 3.27
N GLN A 159 -17.95 -6.58 2.73
CA GLN A 159 -18.26 -6.50 1.30
C GLN A 159 -18.44 -5.04 0.88
N ALA A 160 -17.91 -4.68 -0.28
CA ALA A 160 -18.13 -3.36 -0.85
C ALA A 160 -19.58 -3.21 -1.35
N PRO A 161 -20.18 -2.01 -1.32
CA PRO A 161 -21.44 -1.77 -2.01
C PRO A 161 -21.36 -2.14 -3.50
N GLU A 162 -22.50 -2.38 -4.15
CA GLU A 162 -22.52 -2.78 -5.56
C GLU A 162 -21.83 -1.73 -6.44
N GLY A 163 -20.96 -2.21 -7.34
CA GLY A 163 -20.14 -1.34 -8.20
C GLY A 163 -18.99 -0.63 -7.47
N ILE A 164 -18.69 -0.98 -6.22
CA ILE A 164 -17.53 -0.50 -5.47
C ILE A 164 -16.46 -1.60 -5.38
N GLY A 165 -15.21 -1.24 -5.64
CA GLY A 165 -14.05 -2.12 -5.51
C GLY A 165 -13.20 -1.76 -4.28
N ASP A 166 -12.10 -2.50 -4.12
CA ASP A 166 -11.04 -2.12 -3.17
C ASP A 166 -10.52 -0.72 -3.52
N THR A 167 -10.21 0.09 -2.50
CA THR A 167 -9.68 1.45 -2.69
C THR A 167 -8.25 1.54 -2.20
N HIS A 168 -7.50 2.46 -2.80
CA HIS A 168 -6.14 2.76 -2.42
C HIS A 168 -5.87 4.26 -2.55
N PHE A 169 -5.18 4.81 -1.56
CA PHE A 169 -4.67 6.17 -1.58
C PHE A 169 -3.21 6.14 -1.17
N SER A 170 -2.36 6.82 -1.93
CA SER A 170 -0.96 7.01 -1.61
C SER A 170 -0.59 8.47 -1.84
N VAL A 171 0.16 9.09 -0.94
CA VAL A 171 0.78 10.39 -1.17
C VAL A 171 2.23 10.36 -0.69
N MET A 172 3.13 10.93 -1.51
CA MET A 172 4.50 11.25 -1.14
C MET A 172 4.69 12.75 -1.32
N ARG A 173 5.14 13.45 -0.27
CA ARG A 173 5.26 14.92 -0.26
C ARG A 173 6.70 15.35 -0.53
N GLY A 174 6.90 15.99 -1.67
CA GLY A 174 8.18 16.57 -2.07
C GLY A 174 8.24 18.05 -1.73
N THR A 175 9.43 18.63 -1.69
CA THR A 175 9.57 20.10 -1.50
C THR A 175 9.03 20.91 -2.67
N LYS A 176 8.78 20.29 -3.83
CA LYS A 176 8.23 20.95 -5.03
C LYS A 176 6.80 20.55 -5.39
N CYS A 177 6.43 19.30 -5.14
CA CYS A 177 5.11 18.77 -5.46
C CYS A 177 4.81 17.50 -4.66
N ASP A 178 3.52 17.14 -4.61
CA ASP A 178 3.03 15.91 -4.03
C ASP A 178 2.73 14.91 -5.15
N MET A 179 3.19 13.68 -4.98
CA MET A 179 2.88 12.55 -5.88
C MET A 179 1.76 11.75 -5.25
N VAL A 180 0.58 11.73 -5.88
CA VAL A 180 -0.65 11.19 -5.30
C VAL A 180 -1.20 10.07 -6.17
N ILE A 181 -1.37 8.87 -5.62
CA ILE A 181 -2.16 7.80 -6.25
C ILE A 181 -3.55 7.81 -5.66
N LYS A 182 -4.55 7.80 -6.54
CA LYS A 182 -5.97 7.63 -6.16
C LYS A 182 -6.53 6.40 -6.86
N GLN A 183 -7.22 5.57 -6.11
CA GLN A 183 -7.99 4.43 -6.60
C GLN A 183 -9.34 4.46 -5.89
N GLY A 184 -10.26 5.29 -6.38
CA GLY A 184 -11.62 5.38 -5.86
C GLY A 184 -12.66 5.33 -6.98
N LYS A 185 -13.89 5.70 -6.64
CA LYS A 185 -15.01 5.74 -7.59
C LYS A 185 -14.70 6.63 -8.81
N GLU A 186 -14.07 7.78 -8.60
CA GLU A 186 -13.69 8.72 -9.67
C GLU A 186 -12.74 8.10 -10.69
N GLN A 187 -11.89 7.16 -10.26
CA GLN A 187 -10.92 6.46 -11.09
C GLN A 187 -11.42 5.07 -11.53
N ASN A 188 -12.71 4.77 -11.33
CA ASN A 188 -13.31 3.46 -11.57
C ASN A 188 -12.55 2.31 -10.87
N TYR A 189 -12.04 2.57 -9.66
CA TYR A 189 -11.26 1.63 -8.84
C TYR A 189 -10.00 1.10 -9.53
N LYS A 190 -9.46 1.87 -10.49
CA LYS A 190 -8.13 1.66 -11.05
C LYS A 190 -7.18 2.71 -10.46
N PRO A 191 -5.95 2.33 -10.09
CA PRO A 191 -5.01 3.30 -9.56
C PRO A 191 -4.59 4.27 -10.65
N GLU A 192 -4.62 5.56 -10.33
CA GLU A 192 -4.16 6.63 -11.20
C GLU A 192 -3.20 7.54 -10.44
N LEU A 193 -2.11 7.95 -11.09
CA LEU A 193 -1.07 8.81 -10.52
C LEU A 193 -1.29 10.26 -10.93
N TYR A 194 -1.21 11.14 -9.94
CA TYR A 194 -1.33 12.58 -10.08
C TYR A 194 -0.10 13.27 -9.47
N VAL A 195 0.30 14.39 -10.04
CA VAL A 195 1.29 15.32 -9.52
C VAL A 195 0.56 16.60 -9.14
N ASP A 196 0.41 16.83 -7.85
CA ASP A 196 -0.17 18.04 -7.29
C ASP A 196 0.95 19.03 -6.97
N VAL A 197 0.92 20.19 -7.62
CA VAL A 197 1.95 21.22 -7.43
C VAL A 197 1.34 22.30 -6.54
N PRO A 198 1.80 22.43 -5.28
CA PRO A 198 1.31 23.45 -4.37
C PRO A 198 1.34 24.82 -5.05
N LYS A 199 0.31 25.63 -4.81
CA LYS A 199 0.16 27.00 -5.34
C LYS A 199 1.33 27.88 -4.83
N SER A 200 2.45 27.82 -5.52
CA SER A 200 3.65 28.63 -5.30
C SER A 200 4.27 29.02 -6.65
N GLU A 201 5.21 29.96 -6.62
CA GLU A 201 5.93 30.55 -7.77
C GLU A 201 6.64 29.50 -8.68
N ASN A 202 6.73 28.24 -8.25
CA ASN A 202 7.39 27.14 -8.94
C ASN A 202 6.51 26.37 -9.96
N LYS A 203 5.24 26.72 -10.16
CA LYS A 203 4.34 25.96 -11.06
C LYS A 203 4.91 25.80 -12.49
N ALA A 204 5.53 26.84 -13.05
CA ALA A 204 6.09 26.79 -14.39
C ALA A 204 7.36 25.90 -14.46
N SER A 205 8.26 26.02 -13.47
CA SER A 205 9.50 25.25 -13.44
C SER A 205 9.25 23.76 -13.21
N VAL A 206 8.31 23.41 -12.34
CA VAL A 206 7.89 22.02 -12.10
C VAL A 206 7.22 21.43 -13.34
N LYS A 207 6.38 22.19 -14.05
CA LYS A 207 5.76 21.75 -15.30
C LYS A 207 6.80 21.37 -16.36
N ASP A 208 7.80 22.21 -16.59
CA ASP A 208 8.82 21.92 -17.60
C ASP A 208 9.72 20.76 -17.18
N ALA A 209 10.03 20.65 -15.88
CA ALA A 209 10.73 19.49 -15.34
C ALA A 209 9.92 18.20 -15.52
N LEU A 210 8.61 18.25 -15.30
CA LEU A 210 7.71 17.10 -15.43
C LEU A 210 7.60 16.64 -16.88
N LYS A 211 7.52 17.57 -17.85
CA LYS A 211 7.55 17.22 -19.28
C LYS A 211 8.85 16.50 -19.65
N LYS A 212 10.01 17.04 -19.27
CA LYS A 212 11.32 16.42 -19.49
C LYS A 212 11.42 15.06 -18.81
N ALA A 213 10.84 14.92 -17.62
CA ALA A 213 10.77 13.64 -16.92
C ALA A 213 9.95 12.60 -17.71
N ILE A 214 8.78 12.99 -18.24
CA ILE A 214 7.96 12.08 -19.08
C ILE A 214 8.67 11.73 -20.40
N GLU A 215 9.38 12.67 -21.03
CA GLU A 215 10.23 12.40 -22.20
C GLU A 215 11.30 11.36 -21.86
N LYS A 216 12.02 11.52 -20.75
CA LYS A 216 13.01 10.54 -20.29
C LYS A 216 12.40 9.19 -19.95
N LEU A 217 11.19 9.18 -19.38
CA LEU A 217 10.49 7.94 -19.04
C LEU A 217 10.03 7.16 -20.28
N GLN A 218 10.01 7.77 -21.48
CA GLN A 218 9.71 7.03 -22.72
C GLN A 218 10.69 5.89 -22.98
N ASP A 219 11.95 6.00 -22.55
CA ASP A 219 12.97 4.96 -22.78
C ASP A 219 12.64 3.66 -22.03
N LYS A 220 12.08 3.77 -20.83
CA LYS A 220 11.71 2.63 -19.97
C LYS A 220 10.25 2.23 -20.13
N TYR A 221 9.38 3.22 -20.28
CA TYR A 221 7.93 3.07 -20.33
C TYR A 221 7.36 3.80 -21.56
N PRO A 222 7.63 3.32 -22.79
CA PRO A 222 7.09 3.93 -24.01
C PRO A 222 5.58 4.11 -23.96
N GLY A 223 5.13 5.33 -24.23
CA GLY A 223 3.73 5.75 -24.28
C GLY A 223 3.18 6.35 -22.99
N VAL A 224 3.98 6.52 -21.94
CA VAL A 224 3.54 7.28 -20.75
C VAL A 224 3.29 8.74 -21.15
N GLU A 225 2.18 9.33 -20.72
CA GLU A 225 1.77 10.67 -21.10
C GLU A 225 1.49 11.54 -19.87
N LEU A 226 1.51 12.86 -20.08
CA LEU A 226 1.14 13.85 -19.09
C LEU A 226 -0.07 14.63 -19.56
N LYS A 227 -1.12 14.68 -18.73
CA LYS A 227 -2.33 15.45 -19.01
C LYS A 227 -2.63 16.40 -17.85
N LEU A 228 -2.90 17.66 -18.16
CA LEU A 228 -3.38 18.62 -17.17
C LEU A 228 -4.88 18.40 -16.94
N GLU A 229 -5.30 18.20 -15.69
CA GLU A 229 -6.69 18.05 -15.30
C GLU A 229 -6.99 19.03 -14.15
N GLY A 230 -7.59 20.17 -14.50
CA GLY A 230 -7.76 21.29 -13.57
C GLY A 230 -6.41 21.88 -13.17
N ASP A 231 -6.09 21.79 -11.88
CA ASP A 231 -4.84 22.31 -11.28
C ASP A 231 -3.76 21.21 -11.07
N VAL A 232 -4.06 19.95 -11.39
CA VAL A 232 -3.16 18.80 -11.17
C VAL A 232 -2.76 18.13 -12.47
N TRP A 233 -1.57 17.53 -12.51
CA TRP A 233 -1.12 16.77 -13.67
C TRP A 233 -1.36 15.29 -13.46
N ARG A 234 -2.12 14.65 -14.34
CA ARG A 234 -2.29 13.21 -14.38
C ARG A 234 -1.19 12.57 -15.22
N VAL A 235 -0.54 11.55 -14.67
CA VAL A 235 0.41 10.70 -15.38
C VAL A 235 -0.33 9.47 -15.89
N ILE A 236 -0.40 9.33 -17.21
CA ILE A 236 -1.18 8.29 -17.87
C ILE A 236 -0.25 7.20 -18.37
N ALA A 237 -0.39 5.99 -17.84
CA ALA A 237 0.27 4.81 -18.37
C ALA A 237 -0.63 4.11 -19.40
N PRO A 238 -0.07 3.65 -20.54
CA PRO A 238 -0.80 2.81 -21.49
C PRO A 238 -1.39 1.54 -20.87
N ALA A 239 -2.53 1.09 -21.39
CA ALA A 239 -3.22 -0.11 -20.92
C ALA A 239 -2.33 -1.37 -20.83
N LYS A 240 -1.32 -1.49 -21.70
CA LYS A 240 -0.35 -2.60 -21.69
C LYS A 240 0.48 -2.72 -20.40
N TYR A 241 0.61 -1.65 -19.61
CA TYR A 241 1.30 -1.68 -18.32
C TYR A 241 0.39 -2.06 -17.16
N HIS A 242 -0.94 -2.06 -17.35
CA HIS A 242 -1.91 -2.48 -16.35
C HIS A 242 -2.16 -3.99 -16.45
N VAL A 243 -1.09 -4.77 -16.22
CA VAL A 243 -1.05 -6.23 -16.43
C VAL A 243 -1.82 -7.04 -15.37
N GLY A 244 -2.20 -6.41 -14.26
CA GLY A 244 -3.01 -7.04 -13.21
C GLY A 244 -2.23 -7.88 -12.21
N HIS A 245 -2.94 -8.38 -11.20
CA HIS A 245 -2.33 -8.99 -10.01
C HIS A 245 -1.52 -10.27 -10.31
N GLU A 246 -2.05 -11.17 -11.14
CA GLU A 246 -1.39 -12.44 -11.47
C GLU A 246 -0.07 -12.22 -12.21
N ALA A 247 -0.04 -11.29 -13.15
CA ALA A 247 1.19 -10.93 -13.86
C ALA A 247 2.24 -10.33 -12.92
N HIS A 248 1.83 -9.48 -11.97
CA HIS A 248 2.75 -8.98 -10.95
C HIS A 248 3.36 -10.12 -10.10
N PHE A 249 2.56 -11.14 -9.76
CA PHE A 249 3.05 -12.31 -9.03
C PHE A 249 4.04 -13.14 -9.88
N GLY A 250 3.77 -13.29 -11.17
CA GLY A 250 4.70 -13.87 -12.13
C GLY A 250 6.05 -13.15 -12.14
N GLN A 251 6.05 -11.81 -12.17
CA GLN A 251 7.28 -11.01 -12.15
C GLN A 251 8.09 -11.18 -10.85
N VAL A 252 7.43 -11.32 -9.69
CA VAL A 252 8.11 -11.66 -8.42
C VAL A 252 8.76 -13.05 -8.52
N THR A 253 8.03 -14.02 -9.06
CA THR A 253 8.50 -15.39 -9.24
C THR A 253 9.72 -15.45 -10.17
N GLU A 254 9.68 -14.73 -11.29
CA GLU A 254 10.80 -14.60 -12.22
C GLU A 254 12.05 -14.03 -11.55
N LYS A 255 11.90 -12.99 -10.71
CA LYS A 255 13.04 -12.46 -9.94
C LYS A 255 13.59 -13.47 -8.94
N TYR A 256 12.71 -14.16 -8.21
CA TYR A 256 13.14 -15.21 -7.29
C TYR A 256 13.96 -16.29 -8.01
N LEU A 257 13.46 -16.82 -9.14
CA LEU A 257 14.15 -17.84 -9.92
C LEU A 257 15.50 -17.35 -10.46
N LYS A 258 15.58 -16.08 -10.90
CA LYS A 258 16.85 -15.46 -11.27
C LYS A 258 17.83 -15.42 -10.09
N TYR A 259 17.41 -14.93 -8.92
CA TYR A 259 18.27 -14.82 -7.74
C TYR A 259 18.67 -16.18 -7.17
N LEU A 260 17.84 -17.21 -7.36
CA LEU A 260 18.19 -18.59 -7.05
C LEU A 260 19.39 -19.06 -7.88
N VAL A 261 19.44 -18.71 -9.18
CA VAL A 261 20.59 -18.99 -10.05
C VAL A 261 21.80 -18.13 -9.67
N ASP A 262 21.60 -16.85 -9.39
CA ASP A 262 22.67 -15.93 -8.99
C ASP A 262 23.24 -16.27 -7.59
N GLY A 263 22.51 -17.08 -6.80
CA GLY A 263 22.89 -17.52 -5.46
C GLY A 263 22.81 -16.43 -4.38
N LYS A 264 22.26 -15.25 -4.72
CA LYS A 264 22.14 -14.11 -3.80
C LYS A 264 21.05 -13.12 -4.21
N LEU A 265 20.48 -12.48 -3.20
CA LEU A 265 19.63 -11.29 -3.37
C LEU A 265 20.51 -10.02 -3.42
N PRO A 266 19.98 -8.89 -3.93
CA PRO A 266 20.59 -7.58 -3.71
C PRO A 266 20.79 -7.30 -2.22
N ASP A 267 21.88 -6.62 -1.87
CA ASP A 267 22.32 -6.43 -0.47
C ASP A 267 21.27 -5.77 0.45
N TRP A 268 20.34 -5.00 -0.12
CA TRP A 268 19.26 -4.33 0.61
C TRP A 268 18.02 -5.21 0.85
N GLU A 269 17.77 -6.28 0.09
CA GLU A 269 16.50 -7.03 0.23
C GLU A 269 16.35 -7.67 1.61
N VAL A 270 17.39 -8.34 2.14
CA VAL A 270 17.30 -9.02 3.44
C VAL A 270 17.17 -8.03 4.61
N PRO A 271 18.05 -7.01 4.77
CA PRO A 271 17.90 -6.01 5.82
C PRO A 271 16.57 -5.27 5.76
N ASN A 272 16.09 -4.92 4.55
CA ASN A 272 14.84 -4.18 4.41
C ASN A 272 13.62 -5.08 4.68
N MET A 273 13.67 -6.38 4.34
CA MET A 273 12.66 -7.33 4.79
C MET A 273 12.59 -7.41 6.32
N ILE A 274 13.74 -7.44 7.01
CA ILE A 274 13.79 -7.42 8.48
C ILE A 274 13.20 -6.10 9.01
N ALA A 275 13.60 -4.95 8.45
CA ALA A 275 13.05 -3.65 8.85
C ALA A 275 11.54 -3.56 8.64
N LYS A 276 11.04 -4.08 7.51
CA LYS A 276 9.61 -4.15 7.22
C LYS A 276 8.85 -4.96 8.27
N TYR A 277 9.32 -6.16 8.61
CA TYR A 277 8.67 -7.00 9.62
C TYR A 277 8.81 -6.41 11.02
N TYR A 278 9.96 -5.82 11.37
CA TYR A 278 10.13 -5.09 12.61
C TYR A 278 9.12 -3.96 12.75
N THR A 279 8.92 -3.15 11.69
CA THR A 279 7.93 -2.07 11.69
C THR A 279 6.52 -2.60 11.94
N THR A 280 6.08 -3.65 11.23
CA THR A 280 4.71 -4.17 11.38
C THR A 280 4.48 -4.86 12.72
N THR A 281 5.42 -5.66 13.21
CA THR A 281 5.27 -6.34 14.52
C THR A 281 5.37 -5.38 15.70
N SER A 282 6.24 -4.36 15.61
CA SER A 282 6.32 -3.31 16.65
C SER A 282 5.02 -2.49 16.71
N ALA A 283 4.35 -2.29 15.57
CA ALA A 283 3.04 -1.62 15.54
C ALA A 283 1.97 -2.44 16.27
N VAL A 284 1.92 -3.76 16.05
CA VAL A 284 0.98 -4.64 16.77
C VAL A 284 1.27 -4.67 18.26
N GLU A 285 2.54 -4.76 18.67
CA GLU A 285 2.93 -4.72 20.08
C GLU A 285 2.47 -3.40 20.74
N MET A 286 2.71 -2.26 20.07
CA MET A 286 2.28 -0.95 20.56
C MET A 286 0.75 -0.80 20.59
N ALA A 287 0.04 -1.33 19.60
CA ALA A 287 -1.42 -1.24 19.54
C ALA A 287 -2.09 -2.09 20.65
N ARG A 288 -1.56 -3.29 20.93
CA ARG A 288 -2.05 -4.18 22.01
C ARG A 288 -1.71 -3.68 23.42
N GLY A 289 -0.68 -2.83 23.54
CA GLY A 289 -0.24 -2.26 24.82
C GLY A 289 -1.05 -1.03 25.27
N GLN A 290 -2.01 -0.58 24.46
CA GLN A 290 -2.94 0.52 24.75
C GLN A 290 -4.22 -0.02 25.38
#